data_AF-A0A5H5BJ90-F1
#
_entry.id   AF-A0A5H5BJ90-F1
#
_cell.length_a   1.000
_cell.length_b   1.000
_cell.length_c   1.000
_cell.angle_alpha   90.00
_cell.angle_beta   90.00
_cell.angle_gamma   90.00
#
_symmetry.space_group_name_H-M   'P 1'
#
loop_
_entity.id
_entity.type
_entity.pdbx_description
1 polymer ?
#
loop_
_entity_poly.entity_id
_entity_poly.type
_entity_poly.pdbx_seq_one_letter_code
_entity_poly.pdbx_strand_id
1 'polypeptide(L)'
;MLYFFFQIADEAGLDYTPLVVKRLCAHLFDRQGSQNIIVDIFGQKGRMHRSHDSDPDIIAAVAERYRQQAEDHWQTVLKNIGRVKQDYQKNQNRQKGAGD
;
A
#
# COMPACT_ATOMS: atom_id res chain seq x y z
N MET A 1 2.53 1.41 0.91
CA MET A 1 1.81 0.27 0.30
C MET A 1 0.44 0.69 -0.21
N LEU A 2 -0.64 0.74 0.59
CA LEU A 2 -1.97 1.03 0.02
C LEU A 2 -2.09 2.40 -0.65
N TYR A 3 -1.38 3.40 -0.12
CA TYR A 3 -1.33 4.74 -0.73
C TYR A 3 -0.75 4.73 -2.15
N PHE A 4 0.14 3.77 -2.48
CA PHE A 4 0.70 3.63 -3.82
C PHE A 4 -0.38 3.47 -4.89
N PHE A 5 -1.46 2.74 -4.59
CA PHE A 5 -2.53 2.51 -5.57
C PHE A 5 -3.26 3.79 -5.95
N PHE A 6 -3.35 4.77 -5.05
CA PHE A 6 -3.88 6.09 -5.41
C PHE A 6 -2.94 6.88 -6.33
N GLN A 7 -1.63 6.65 -6.25
CA GLN A 7 -0.67 7.33 -7.10
C GLN A 7 -0.73 6.86 -8.56
N ILE A 8 -1.12 5.60 -8.77
CA ILE A 8 -1.19 4.99 -10.09
C ILE A 8 -2.62 4.84 -10.62
N ALA A 9 -3.64 5.25 -9.84
CA ALA A 9 -5.03 4.92 -10.11
C ALA A 9 -5.51 5.40 -11.49
N ASP A 10 -5.26 6.68 -11.79
CA ASP A 10 -5.70 7.30 -13.03
C ASP A 10 -4.99 6.72 -14.25
N GLU A 11 -3.69 6.42 -14.14
CA GLU A 11 -2.88 5.90 -15.24
C GLU A 11 -3.11 4.39 -15.50
N ALA A 12 -3.37 3.63 -14.45
CA ALA A 12 -3.60 2.19 -14.56
C ALA A 12 -5.01 1.86 -15.04
N GLY A 13 -6.00 2.72 -14.77
CA GLY A 13 -7.38 2.56 -15.25
C GLY A 13 -8.06 1.28 -14.76
N LEU A 14 -7.66 0.78 -13.58
CA LEU A 14 -8.16 -0.49 -13.01
C LEU A 14 -9.42 -0.28 -12.18
N ASP A 15 -10.28 -1.29 -12.18
CA ASP A 15 -11.34 -1.45 -11.20
C ASP A 15 -10.74 -1.99 -9.88
N TYR A 16 -10.26 -1.07 -9.05
CA TYR A 16 -9.60 -1.32 -7.75
C TYR A 16 -10.50 -1.93 -6.67
N THR A 17 -11.10 -3.07 -6.95
CA THR A 17 -11.81 -3.86 -5.95
C THR A 17 -10.84 -4.40 -4.90
N PRO A 18 -11.33 -4.79 -3.69
CA PRO A 18 -10.48 -5.34 -2.65
C PRO A 18 -9.62 -6.54 -3.10
N LEU A 19 -10.14 -7.37 -4.02
CA LEU A 19 -9.40 -8.51 -4.55
C LEU A 19 -8.26 -8.07 -5.49
N VAL A 20 -8.50 -7.08 -6.36
CA VAL A 20 -7.48 -6.52 -7.24
C VAL A 20 -6.34 -5.92 -6.42
N VAL A 21 -6.68 -5.06 -5.44
CA VAL A 21 -5.71 -4.43 -4.56
C VAL A 21 -4.91 -5.46 -3.77
N LYS A 22 -5.57 -6.47 -3.19
CA LYS A 22 -4.89 -7.55 -2.45
C LYS A 22 -3.88 -8.30 -3.32
N ARG A 23 -4.27 -8.65 -4.56
CA ARG A 23 -3.40 -9.34 -5.51
C ARG A 23 -2.21 -8.46 -5.90
N LEU A 24 -2.44 -7.19 -6.24
CA LEU A 24 -1.36 -6.26 -6.53
C LEU A 24 -0.43 -6.04 -5.33
N CYS A 25 -0.95 -6.01 -4.09
CA CYS A 25 -0.10 -5.94 -2.90
C CYS A 25 0.89 -7.12 -2.85
N ALA A 26 0.39 -8.33 -3.14
CA ALA A 26 1.22 -9.53 -3.14
C ALA A 26 2.32 -9.46 -4.20
N HIS A 27 1.98 -9.03 -5.42
CA HIS A 27 2.95 -8.99 -6.53
C HIS A 27 3.95 -7.83 -6.42
N LEU A 28 3.52 -6.64 -5.95
CA LEU A 28 4.37 -5.45 -5.93
C LEU A 28 5.21 -5.32 -4.66
N PHE A 29 4.73 -5.85 -3.54
CA PHE A 29 5.35 -5.61 -2.23
C PHE A 29 5.65 -6.88 -1.44
N ASP A 30 5.31 -8.06 -1.97
CA ASP A 30 5.38 -9.34 -1.26
C ASP A 30 4.63 -9.30 0.09
N ARG A 31 3.49 -8.60 0.10
CA ARG A 31 2.63 -8.41 1.28
C ARG A 31 1.17 -8.55 0.88
N GLN A 32 0.36 -9.19 1.70
CA GLN A 32 -1.08 -9.30 1.44
C GLN A 32 -1.87 -8.04 1.82
N GLY A 33 -1.33 -7.21 2.72
CA GLY A 33 -2.07 -6.11 3.35
C GLY A 33 -3.14 -6.61 4.34
N SER A 34 -3.73 -5.67 5.10
CA SER A 34 -4.83 -5.98 6.02
C SER A 34 -6.14 -6.04 5.24
N GLN A 35 -6.84 -7.18 5.30
CA GLN A 35 -8.12 -7.37 4.62
C GLN A 35 -9.16 -6.31 5.06
N ASN A 36 -9.24 -6.02 6.36
CA ASN A 36 -10.20 -5.05 6.88
C ASN A 36 -9.93 -3.65 6.32
N ILE A 37 -8.66 -3.23 6.30
CA ILE A 37 -8.28 -1.90 5.77
C ILE A 37 -8.51 -1.85 4.26
N ILE A 38 -8.17 -2.91 3.52
CA ILE A 38 -8.41 -2.96 2.07
C ILE A 38 -9.90 -2.86 1.76
N VAL A 39 -10.77 -3.57 2.49
CA VAL A 39 -12.22 -3.50 2.30
C VAL A 39 -12.78 -2.14 2.70
N ASP A 40 -12.28 -1.54 3.77
CA ASP A 40 -12.72 -0.22 4.23
C ASP A 40 -12.42 0.87 3.19
N ILE A 41 -11.24 0.81 2.56
CA ILE A 41 -10.80 1.81 1.58
C ILE A 41 -11.38 1.55 0.18
N PHE A 42 -11.37 0.31 -0.28
CA PHE A 42 -11.64 -0.06 -1.68
C PHE A 42 -12.95 -0.83 -1.87
N GLY A 43 -13.66 -1.16 -0.79
CA GLY A 43 -14.91 -1.88 -0.84
C GLY A 43 -16.06 -1.01 -1.35
N GLN A 44 -16.98 -1.63 -2.09
CA GLN A 44 -18.22 -1.01 -2.54
C GLN A 44 -19.41 -1.84 -2.03
N LYS A 45 -20.28 -1.22 -1.22
CA LYS A 45 -21.45 -1.90 -0.65
C LYS A 45 -22.40 -2.37 -1.77
N GLY A 46 -22.87 -3.62 -1.68
CA GLY A 46 -23.80 -4.19 -2.65
C GLY A 46 -23.14 -4.67 -3.96
N ARG A 47 -21.82 -4.54 -4.10
CA ARG A 47 -21.11 -5.10 -5.25
C ARG A 47 -21.09 -6.63 -5.17
N MET A 48 -21.73 -7.28 -6.13
CA MET A 48 -21.76 -8.74 -6.26
C MET A 48 -20.81 -9.26 -7.36
N HIS A 49 -20.55 -8.44 -8.37
CA HIS A 49 -19.73 -8.85 -9.52
C HIS A 49 -18.23 -8.76 -9.24
N ARG A 50 -17.49 -9.76 -9.72
CA ARG A 50 -16.04 -9.84 -9.64
C ARG A 50 -15.41 -9.01 -10.76
N SER A 51 -14.44 -8.18 -10.41
CA SER A 51 -13.67 -7.39 -11.39
C SER A 51 -12.96 -8.29 -12.41
N HIS A 52 -13.04 -7.92 -13.70
CA HIS A 52 -12.22 -8.51 -14.76
C HIS A 52 -10.73 -8.32 -14.44
N ASP A 53 -10.34 -7.16 -13.91
CA ASP A 53 -8.96 -6.83 -13.58
C ASP A 53 -8.39 -7.64 -12.41
N SER A 54 -9.23 -8.46 -11.78
CA SER A 54 -8.75 -9.45 -10.82
C SER A 54 -8.09 -10.64 -11.50
N ASP A 55 -8.11 -10.78 -12.83
CA ASP A 55 -7.46 -11.87 -13.54
C ASP A 55 -5.94 -11.95 -13.24
N PRO A 56 -5.36 -13.14 -12.96
CA PRO A 56 -3.94 -13.28 -12.66
C PRO A 56 -3.00 -12.69 -13.71
N ASP A 57 -3.31 -12.81 -15.00
CA ASP A 57 -2.44 -12.34 -16.08
C ASP A 57 -2.46 -10.81 -16.15
N ILE A 58 -3.63 -10.19 -15.93
CA ILE A 58 -3.77 -8.74 -15.83
C ILE A 58 -2.99 -8.22 -14.62
N ILE A 59 -3.15 -8.86 -13.46
CA ILE A 59 -2.40 -8.50 -12.25
C ILE A 59 -0.89 -8.58 -12.48
N ALA A 60 -0.42 -9.64 -13.12
CA ALA A 60 1.00 -9.81 -13.43
C ALA A 60 1.52 -8.71 -14.37
N ALA A 61 0.77 -8.38 -15.43
CA ALA A 61 1.13 -7.34 -16.37
C ALA A 61 1.16 -5.93 -15.71
N VAL A 62 0.16 -5.62 -14.88
CA VAL A 62 0.13 -4.37 -14.11
C VAL A 62 1.30 -4.33 -13.11
N ALA A 63 1.54 -5.42 -12.39
CA ALA A 63 2.61 -5.48 -11.42
C ALA A 63 3.98 -5.28 -12.09
N GLU A 64 4.18 -5.85 -13.28
CA GLU A 64 5.40 -5.64 -14.06
C GLU A 64 5.57 -4.17 -14.44
N ARG A 65 4.52 -3.55 -15.01
CA ARG A 65 4.54 -2.15 -15.43
C ARG A 65 4.92 -1.20 -14.30
N TYR A 66 4.41 -1.44 -13.08
CA TYR A 66 4.58 -0.56 -11.94
C TYR A 66 5.67 -1.00 -10.94
N ARG A 67 6.42 -2.07 -11.25
CA ARG A 67 7.41 -2.68 -10.35
C ARG A 67 8.42 -1.66 -9.81
N GLN A 68 9.04 -0.87 -10.71
CA GLN A 68 10.05 0.11 -10.30
C GLN A 68 9.45 1.23 -9.44
N GLN A 69 8.28 1.75 -9.82
CA GLN A 69 7.61 2.80 -9.05
C GLN A 69 7.19 2.31 -7.65
N ALA A 70 6.77 1.05 -7.54
CA ALA A 70 6.42 0.44 -6.27
C ALA A 70 7.66 0.30 -5.37
N GLU A 71 8.80 -0.11 -5.93
CA GLU A 71 10.07 -0.18 -5.19
C GLU A 71 10.50 1.21 -4.71
N ASP A 72 10.49 2.22 -5.57
CA ASP A 72 10.85 3.60 -5.21
C ASP A 72 9.93 4.17 -4.12
N HIS A 73 8.62 3.89 -4.23
CA HIS A 73 7.64 4.24 -3.20
C HIS A 73 7.98 3.54 -1.88
N TRP A 74 8.30 2.25 -1.91
CA TRP A 74 8.60 1.47 -0.72
C TRP A 74 9.87 1.97 -0.03
N GLN A 75 10.93 2.27 -0.78
CA GLN A 75 12.15 2.84 -0.24
C GLN A 75 11.92 4.20 0.43
N THR A 76 11.07 5.05 -0.17
CA THR A 76 10.65 6.31 0.44
C THR A 76 9.91 6.08 1.76
N VAL A 77 8.97 5.13 1.80
CA VAL A 77 8.24 4.77 3.03
C VAL A 77 9.19 4.29 4.13
N LEU A 78 10.16 3.43 3.79
CA LEU A 78 11.14 2.93 4.76
C LEU A 78 12.00 4.05 5.35
N LYS A 79 12.47 5.00 4.51
CA LYS A 79 13.20 6.19 4.96
C LYS A 79 12.35 7.04 5.92
N ASN A 80 11.09 7.27 5.58
CA ASN A 80 10.17 8.05 6.42
C ASN A 80 9.92 7.36 7.77
N ILE A 81 9.70 6.05 7.79
CA ILE A 81 9.56 5.27 9.03
C ILE A 81 10.84 5.40 9.88
N GLY A 82 12.02 5.31 9.27
CA GLY A 82 13.30 5.49 9.94
C GLY A 82 13.40 6.84 10.63
N ARG A 83 13.06 7.93 9.91
CA ARG A 83 13.06 9.29 10.46
C ARG A 83 12.09 9.44 11.63
N VAL A 84 10.84 8.99 11.48
CA VAL A 84 9.82 9.08 12.53
C VAL A 84 10.26 8.30 13.79
N LYS A 85 10.86 7.12 13.64
CA LYS A 85 11.38 6.35 14.78
C LYS A 85 12.48 7.11 15.52
N GLN A 86 13.42 7.72 14.81
CA GLN A 86 14.49 8.52 15.41
C GLN A 86 13.94 9.73 16.18
N ASP A 87 12.98 10.44 15.59
CA ASP A 87 12.37 11.62 16.22
C ASP A 87 11.58 11.22 17.47
N TYR A 88 10.83 10.11 17.41
CA TYR A 88 10.13 9.56 18.56
C TYR A 88 11.08 9.21 19.72
N GLN A 89 12.19 8.52 19.44
CA GLN A 89 13.20 8.17 20.45
C GLN A 89 13.84 9.41 21.08
N LYS A 90 14.20 10.42 20.28
CA LYS A 90 14.73 11.69 20.79
C LYS A 90 13.75 12.38 21.73
N ASN A 91 12.47 12.41 21.38
CA ASN A 91 11.42 13.02 22.20
C ASN A 91 11.21 12.25 23.51
N GLN A 92 11.22 10.91 23.48
CA GLN A 92 11.13 10.12 24.70
C GLN A 92 12.32 10.37 25.65
N ASN A 93 13.55 10.46 25.12
CA ASN A 93 14.73 10.71 25.94
C ASN A 93 14.71 12.13 26.55
N ARG A 94 14.22 13.14 25.82
CA ARG A 94 14.03 14.49 26.34
C ARG A 94 13.01 14.55 27.48
N GLN A 95 11.90 13.81 27.37
CA GLN A 95 10.88 13.74 28.42
C GLN A 95 11.42 13.07 29.69
N LYS A 96 12.25 12.01 29.54
CA LYS A 96 12.87 11.33 30.69
C LYS A 96 13.91 12.21 31.39
N GLY A 97 14.72 12.96 30.64
CA GLY A 97 15.74 13.84 31.22
C GLY A 97 15.23 15.19 31.78
N ALA A 98 13.94 15.50 31.59
CA ALA A 98 13.30 16.71 32.14
C ALA A 98 12.47 16.43 33.41
N GLY A 99 12.42 15.17 33.85
CA GLY A 99 11.72 14.73 35.07
C GLY A 99 12.66 14.44 36.26
N ASP A 100 13.96 14.65 36.10
CA ASP A 100 15.00 14.66 37.14
C ASP A 100 15.44 16.10 37.41
#